data_AF-A0A8S3QUX2-F1
#
_entry.id   AF-A0A8S3QUX2-F1
#
_cell.length_a   1.000
_cell.length_b   1.000
_cell.length_c   1.000
_cell.angle_alpha   90.00
_cell.angle_beta   90.00
_cell.angle_gamma   90.00
#
_symmetry.space_group_name_H-M   'P 1'
#
loop_
_entity.id
_entity.type
_entity.pdbx_description
1 polymer ?
#
loop_
_entity_poly.entity_id
_entity_poly.type
_entity_poly.pdbx_seq_one_letter_code
_entity_poly.pdbx_strand_id
1 'polypeptide(L)'
;MITKEFKYNPNVSYNPGIKYSEKDHQLKTNLVNQTIFVNQKENFKTAFPDLFQNYQNPSIHTNEPWNAWIHSSFDWWQCQLNFAVWCASTGCGVSYNDHIQNTSNLTKSFYMFHLYYCIARILKELKSPLPTDSSFCYYKNPYDKAAYQKLCDEFNISPNTDWRQKLESSCQGLGSFEQYYKPNGEYRQRNKSKGPFFSTHDTIKHEKDISMAWTTFILDNGNGFTQSGVERINESIKIYVWALLGAQSQTKTEILKVGTGFDAQKQFLANVQDVINSPIDLPTQISNYENVLKYARSKVDYAYGLGLYMSPSDMVLQIGSIVGYNNKIIIATENQTLGLNDDLNNKNFDHVDFKPKEPVKPQEPIKPEKPKEPKIDPIKKN
;
A
#
# COMPACT_ATOMS: atom_id res chain seq x y z
N MET A 1 2.23 -0.76 33.02
CA MET A 1 2.64 -0.66 31.61
C MET A 1 1.40 -0.27 30.82
N ILE A 2 1.39 0.90 30.18
CA ILE A 2 0.29 1.28 29.29
C ILE A 2 0.55 0.51 27.99
N THR A 3 -0.25 -0.52 27.71
CA THR A 3 -0.30 -1.15 26.39
C THR A 3 -0.65 -0.04 25.41
N LYS A 4 0.25 0.27 24.48
CA LYS A 4 0.04 1.34 23.53
C LYS A 4 -1.02 0.90 22.53
N GLU A 5 -2.26 1.36 22.73
CA GLU A 5 -3.37 1.04 21.84
C GLU A 5 -3.21 1.75 20.50
N PHE A 6 -3.19 0.98 19.41
CA PHE A 6 -3.22 1.53 18.07
C PHE A 6 -4.64 2.03 17.81
N LYS A 7 -4.89 3.33 18.01
CA LYS A 7 -6.24 3.89 17.92
C LYS A 7 -6.25 5.27 17.30
N TYR A 8 -7.41 5.65 16.76
CA TYR A 8 -7.68 7.01 16.32
C TYR A 8 -7.49 8.00 17.47
N ASN A 9 -6.79 9.10 17.20
CA ASN A 9 -6.64 10.21 18.12
C ASN A 9 -7.07 11.51 17.42
N PRO A 10 -8.24 12.08 17.73
CA PRO A 10 -8.75 13.28 17.06
C PRO A 10 -7.88 14.53 17.33
N ASN A 11 -7.05 14.49 18.36
CA ASN A 11 -6.19 15.61 18.74
C ASN A 11 -4.76 15.48 18.16
N VAL A 12 -4.45 14.39 17.46
CA VAL A 12 -3.11 14.19 16.91
C VAL A 12 -2.99 14.89 15.55
N SER A 13 -1.94 15.69 15.44
CA SER A 13 -1.48 16.24 14.16
C SER A 13 0.04 16.08 14.13
N TYR A 14 0.55 15.57 13.02
CA TYR A 14 1.98 15.38 12.83
C TYR A 14 2.52 16.48 11.93
N ASN A 15 3.59 17.14 12.36
CA ASN A 15 4.18 18.19 11.56
C ASN A 15 5.05 17.58 10.46
N PRO A 16 4.84 17.96 9.20
CA PRO A 16 5.80 17.65 8.16
C PRO A 16 7.06 18.52 8.34
N GLY A 17 8.20 18.04 7.86
CA GLY A 17 9.47 18.78 7.94
C GLY A 17 10.21 18.69 9.27
N ILE A 18 9.67 17.99 10.29
CA ILE A 18 10.47 17.54 11.43
C ILE A 18 11.39 16.42 10.97
N LYS A 19 12.67 16.50 11.32
CA LYS A 19 13.63 15.43 11.09
C LYS A 19 13.35 14.26 12.04
N TYR A 20 12.83 13.15 11.52
CA TYR A 20 12.78 11.88 12.26
C TYR A 20 14.11 11.13 12.16
N SER A 21 14.31 10.13 13.02
CA SER A 21 15.55 9.34 13.04
C SER A 21 15.67 8.50 11.77
N GLU A 22 16.89 8.29 11.29
CA GLU A 22 17.16 7.32 10.22
C GLU A 22 16.71 5.92 10.65
N LYS A 23 16.06 5.19 9.73
CA LYS A 23 15.56 3.84 9.97
C LYS A 23 16.49 2.81 9.34
N ASP A 24 16.33 1.56 9.78
CA ASP A 24 17.09 0.40 9.29
C ASP A 24 17.30 0.43 7.77
N HIS A 25 18.57 0.29 7.36
CA HIS A 25 19.01 0.27 5.96
C HIS A 25 18.32 -0.84 5.13
N GLN A 26 17.78 -1.88 5.78
CA GLN A 26 17.04 -2.94 5.10
C GLN A 26 15.58 -2.56 4.77
N LEU A 27 15.05 -1.45 5.29
CA LEU A 27 13.64 -1.08 5.13
C LEU A 27 13.23 -0.95 3.66
N LYS A 28 14.07 -0.31 2.82
CA LYS A 28 13.83 -0.22 1.37
C LYS A 28 13.70 -1.61 0.76
N THR A 29 14.68 -2.47 1.00
CA THR A 29 14.70 -3.85 0.50
C THR A 29 13.46 -4.62 0.94
N ASN A 30 13.01 -4.41 2.17
CA ASN A 30 11.83 -5.08 2.72
C ASN A 30 10.52 -4.54 2.17
N LEU A 31 10.42 -3.26 1.78
CA LEU A 31 9.22 -2.72 1.12
C LEU A 31 9.06 -3.24 -0.31
N VAL A 32 10.19 -3.48 -1.00
CA VAL A 32 10.22 -4.07 -2.34
C VAL A 32 10.03 -5.58 -2.27
N ASN A 33 10.82 -6.27 -1.45
CA ASN A 33 10.79 -7.72 -1.28
C ASN A 33 10.08 -8.07 0.03
N GLN A 34 8.74 -8.09 -0.01
CA GLN A 34 7.93 -8.32 1.17
C GLN A 34 7.75 -9.80 1.48
N THR A 35 7.74 -10.11 2.77
CA THR A 35 7.21 -11.36 3.30
C THR A 35 5.75 -11.13 3.70
N ILE A 36 4.84 -11.68 2.91
CA ILE A 36 3.40 -11.54 3.09
C ILE A 36 2.91 -12.69 3.96
N PHE A 37 2.44 -12.35 5.15
CA PHE A 37 1.86 -13.31 6.09
C PHE A 37 0.38 -13.49 5.80
N VAL A 38 -0.04 -14.75 5.69
CA VAL A 38 -1.47 -15.10 5.54
C VAL A 38 -2.13 -15.39 6.88
N ASN A 39 -1.31 -15.69 7.89
CA ASN A 39 -1.65 -15.81 9.30
C ASN A 39 -0.41 -15.49 10.16
N GLN A 40 -0.42 -15.71 11.47
CA GLN A 40 0.74 -15.37 12.34
C GLN A 40 2.03 -16.16 12.05
N LYS A 41 1.93 -17.29 11.34
CA LYS A 41 3.04 -18.26 11.18
C LYS A 41 3.47 -18.38 9.72
N GLU A 42 2.51 -18.52 8.83
CA GLU A 42 2.74 -18.88 7.45
C GLU A 42 2.76 -17.66 6.53
N ASN A 43 3.62 -17.72 5.53
CA ASN A 43 3.91 -16.60 4.65
C ASN A 43 4.41 -17.07 3.28
N PHE A 44 4.38 -16.15 2.33
CA PHE A 44 5.10 -16.26 1.07
C PHE A 44 5.88 -14.98 0.81
N LYS A 45 6.86 -15.05 -0.09
CA LYS A 45 7.65 -13.88 -0.50
C LYS A 45 7.14 -13.36 -1.84
N THR A 46 7.06 -12.04 -1.97
CA THR A 46 6.74 -11.38 -3.24
C THR A 46 7.62 -10.15 -3.42
N ALA A 47 7.84 -9.78 -4.68
CA ALA A 47 8.60 -8.60 -5.05
C ALA A 47 7.68 -7.60 -5.75
N PHE A 48 7.49 -6.45 -5.13
CA PHE A 48 6.80 -5.32 -5.71
C PHE A 48 7.75 -4.50 -6.61
N PRO A 49 7.22 -3.70 -7.56
CA PRO A 49 8.02 -2.70 -8.27
C PRO A 49 8.78 -1.77 -7.30
N ASP A 50 10.07 -1.52 -7.54
CA ASP A 50 10.87 -0.65 -6.68
C ASP A 50 10.55 0.83 -6.94
N LEU A 51 9.72 1.39 -6.06
CA LEU A 51 9.34 2.81 -6.06
C LEU A 51 10.46 3.74 -5.60
N PHE A 52 11.57 3.23 -5.08
CA PHE A 52 12.66 4.01 -4.50
C PHE A 52 13.92 3.99 -5.37
N GLN A 53 13.81 3.51 -6.62
CA GLN A 53 14.87 3.66 -7.60
C GLN A 53 15.20 5.14 -7.79
N ASN A 54 16.47 5.44 -8.06
CA ASN A 54 16.91 6.80 -8.37
C ASN A 54 16.48 7.86 -7.32
N TYR A 55 16.34 7.46 -6.05
CA TYR A 55 16.00 8.38 -4.96
C TYR A 55 17.07 9.46 -4.76
N GLN A 56 18.34 9.07 -4.87
CA GLN A 56 19.46 9.99 -4.77
C GLN A 56 19.54 10.85 -6.03
N ASN A 57 19.60 12.17 -5.85
CA ASN A 57 19.72 13.11 -6.96
C ASN A 57 21.09 12.96 -7.66
N PRO A 58 21.16 13.18 -8.98
CA PRO A 58 22.42 13.22 -9.69
C PRO A 58 23.26 14.42 -9.25
N SER A 59 24.56 14.40 -9.58
CA SER A 59 25.43 15.56 -9.36
C SER A 59 24.94 16.76 -10.18
N ILE A 60 24.93 17.93 -9.57
CA ILE A 60 24.42 19.17 -10.17
C ILE A 60 25.60 20.05 -10.57
N HIS A 61 25.59 20.51 -11.82
CA HIS A 61 26.69 21.30 -12.41
C HIS A 61 26.24 22.66 -12.95
N THR A 62 24.95 23.00 -12.83
CA THR A 62 24.38 24.22 -13.43
C THR A 62 23.40 24.91 -12.47
N ASN A 63 23.18 26.22 -12.71
CA ASN A 63 22.26 27.02 -11.90
C ASN A 63 20.80 26.57 -12.02
N GLU A 64 20.40 25.94 -13.12
CA GLU A 64 18.99 25.60 -13.38
C GLU A 64 18.42 24.59 -12.36
N PRO A 65 19.01 23.40 -12.13
CA PRO A 65 18.53 22.51 -11.09
C PRO A 65 18.66 23.14 -9.69
N TRP A 66 19.73 23.88 -9.40
CA TRP A 66 19.84 24.59 -8.12
C TRP A 66 18.66 25.54 -7.89
N ASN A 67 18.32 26.38 -8.87
CA ASN A 67 17.19 27.30 -8.77
C ASN A 67 15.86 26.54 -8.62
N ALA A 68 15.69 25.44 -9.35
CA ALA A 68 14.52 24.56 -9.19
C ALA A 68 14.45 23.97 -7.77
N TRP A 69 15.57 23.56 -7.18
CA TRP A 69 15.60 23.03 -5.80
C TRP A 69 15.22 24.07 -4.74
N ILE A 70 15.58 25.33 -4.95
CA ILE A 70 15.29 26.41 -4.01
C ILE A 70 13.86 26.94 -4.16
N HIS A 71 13.36 27.03 -5.39
CA HIS A 71 12.09 27.73 -5.67
C HIS A 71 10.92 26.79 -6.01
N SER A 72 11.22 25.58 -6.47
CA SER A 72 10.23 24.60 -6.93
C SER A 72 10.62 23.18 -6.47
N SER A 73 10.98 23.01 -5.20
CA SER A 73 11.52 21.74 -4.70
C SER A 73 10.57 20.56 -4.92
N PHE A 74 9.26 20.77 -4.95
CA PHE A 74 8.28 19.70 -5.20
C PHE A 74 8.23 19.22 -6.66
N ASP A 75 8.85 19.93 -7.60
CA ASP A 75 9.04 19.44 -8.97
C ASP A 75 10.10 18.32 -9.01
N TRP A 76 10.83 18.09 -7.90
CA TRP A 76 11.81 17.02 -7.80
C TRP A 76 11.15 15.70 -7.41
N TRP A 77 11.53 14.63 -8.12
CA TRP A 77 11.12 13.26 -7.81
C TRP A 77 11.34 12.91 -6.34
N GLN A 78 12.51 13.27 -5.79
CA GLN A 78 12.85 13.00 -4.40
C GLN A 78 11.82 13.61 -3.42
N CYS A 79 11.36 14.83 -3.68
CA CYS A 79 10.38 15.52 -2.83
C CYS A 79 8.97 14.92 -2.98
N GLN A 80 8.58 14.51 -4.19
CA GLN A 80 7.31 13.84 -4.45
C GLN A 80 7.24 12.48 -3.73
N LEU A 81 8.33 11.71 -3.76
CA LEU A 81 8.45 10.46 -3.02
C LEU A 81 8.47 10.69 -1.50
N ASN A 82 9.18 11.69 -0.99
CA ASN A 82 9.20 12.01 0.44
C ASN A 82 7.81 12.39 0.96
N PHE A 83 7.05 13.16 0.19
CA PHE A 83 5.67 13.48 0.49
C PHE A 83 4.78 12.23 0.53
N ALA A 84 4.90 11.34 -0.46
CA ALA A 84 4.14 10.10 -0.49
C ALA A 84 4.47 9.18 0.70
N VAL A 85 5.76 9.06 1.06
CA VAL A 85 6.22 8.35 2.26
C VAL A 85 5.61 8.95 3.51
N TRP A 86 5.66 10.28 3.66
CA TRP A 86 5.11 10.95 4.83
C TRP A 86 3.61 10.69 4.95
N CYS A 87 2.85 10.89 3.88
CA CYS A 87 1.40 10.65 3.88
C CYS A 87 1.06 9.20 4.26
N ALA A 88 1.77 8.22 3.70
CA ALA A 88 1.56 6.80 3.96
C ALA A 88 2.04 6.31 5.33
N SER A 89 2.82 7.11 6.06
CA SER A 89 3.38 6.75 7.36
C SER A 89 2.96 7.75 8.44
N THR A 90 3.78 8.78 8.65
CA THR A 90 3.61 9.84 9.63
C THR A 90 2.24 10.52 9.52
N GLY A 91 1.82 10.87 8.30
CA GLY A 91 0.52 11.46 8.02
C GLY A 91 -0.65 10.57 8.44
N CYS A 92 -0.48 9.24 8.41
CA CYS A 92 -1.44 8.27 8.94
C CYS A 92 -1.32 8.04 10.46
N GLY A 93 -0.24 8.48 11.09
CA GLY A 93 0.14 8.06 12.46
C GLY A 93 0.78 6.67 12.53
N VAL A 94 1.19 6.11 11.39
CA VAL A 94 1.93 4.86 11.31
C VAL A 94 3.42 5.16 11.54
N SER A 95 3.97 4.51 12.54
CA SER A 95 5.32 4.71 13.05
C SER A 95 6.20 3.48 12.89
N TYR A 96 7.50 3.70 12.94
CA TYR A 96 8.49 2.65 12.77
C TYR A 96 8.45 1.61 13.91
N ASN A 97 8.51 2.06 15.16
CA ASN A 97 8.62 1.15 16.31
C ASN A 97 7.32 0.42 16.60
N ASP A 98 6.18 1.09 16.44
CA ASP A 98 4.89 0.51 16.84
C ASP A 98 4.34 -0.43 15.74
N HIS A 99 4.49 -0.05 14.46
CA HIS A 99 3.79 -0.69 13.36
C HIS A 99 4.72 -1.45 12.41
N ILE A 100 5.77 -0.79 11.91
CA ILE A 100 6.70 -1.36 10.91
C ILE A 100 7.60 -2.45 11.52
N GLN A 101 7.99 -2.28 12.79
CA GLN A 101 8.76 -3.26 13.55
C GLN A 101 7.89 -4.02 14.56
N ASN A 102 6.59 -4.11 14.32
CA ASN A 102 5.68 -4.83 15.21
C ASN A 102 6.12 -6.28 15.43
N THR A 103 5.93 -6.78 16.64
CA THR A 103 6.31 -8.14 17.03
C THR A 103 5.37 -9.21 16.49
N SER A 104 4.12 -8.85 16.18
CA SER A 104 3.20 -9.74 15.47
C SER A 104 3.51 -9.73 13.98
N ASN A 105 3.78 -10.91 13.45
CA ASN A 105 4.11 -11.10 12.04
C ASN A 105 3.00 -10.60 11.10
N LEU A 106 1.74 -10.91 11.43
CA LEU A 106 0.61 -10.49 10.60
C LEU A 106 0.42 -8.97 10.64
N THR A 107 0.50 -8.36 11.82
CA THR A 107 0.43 -6.89 11.97
C THR A 107 1.58 -6.21 11.22
N LYS A 108 2.81 -6.71 11.39
CA LYS A 108 3.98 -6.19 10.68
C LYS A 108 3.83 -6.31 9.17
N SER A 109 3.37 -7.46 8.68
CA SER A 109 3.14 -7.70 7.25
C SER A 109 2.10 -6.74 6.68
N PHE A 110 0.99 -6.54 7.40
CA PHE A 110 -0.04 -5.58 7.02
C PHE A 110 0.49 -4.14 6.95
N TYR A 111 1.22 -3.65 7.97
CA TYR A 111 1.72 -2.28 7.94
C TYR A 111 2.83 -2.05 6.91
N MET A 112 3.65 -3.07 6.61
CA MET A 112 4.59 -3.03 5.50
C MET A 112 3.88 -2.97 4.15
N PHE A 113 2.81 -3.76 3.99
CA PHE A 113 1.95 -3.71 2.82
C PHE A 113 1.28 -2.33 2.69
N HIS A 114 0.68 -1.81 3.77
CA HIS A 114 0.05 -0.48 3.83
C HIS A 114 1.02 0.61 3.39
N LEU A 115 2.23 0.63 3.93
CA LEU A 115 3.23 1.63 3.60
C LEU A 115 3.55 1.60 2.09
N TYR A 116 3.85 0.43 1.54
CA TYR A 116 4.12 0.30 0.10
C TYR A 116 2.91 0.70 -0.75
N TYR A 117 1.74 0.11 -0.46
CA TYR A 117 0.51 0.31 -1.21
C TYR A 117 0.11 1.78 -1.23
N CYS A 118 0.12 2.44 -0.07
CA CYS A 118 -0.27 3.83 0.07
C CYS A 118 0.73 4.78 -0.61
N ILE A 119 2.04 4.53 -0.53
CA ILE A 119 3.04 5.29 -1.31
C ILE A 119 2.74 5.18 -2.81
N ALA A 120 2.55 3.95 -3.32
CA ALA A 120 2.27 3.71 -4.73
C ALA A 120 0.99 4.43 -5.19
N ARG A 121 -0.06 4.38 -4.37
CA ARG A 121 -1.34 5.05 -4.62
C ARG A 121 -1.18 6.56 -4.67
N ILE A 122 -0.47 7.15 -3.73
CA ILE A 122 -0.26 8.61 -3.68
C ILE A 122 0.54 9.08 -4.91
N LEU A 123 1.61 8.37 -5.28
CA LEU A 123 2.36 8.69 -6.49
C LEU A 123 1.50 8.60 -7.75
N LYS A 124 0.61 7.60 -7.81
CA LYS A 124 -0.35 7.46 -8.91
C LYS A 124 -1.39 8.58 -8.94
N GLU A 125 -1.93 8.97 -7.78
CA GLU A 125 -2.88 10.09 -7.63
C GLU A 125 -2.23 11.41 -8.07
N LEU A 126 -0.96 11.62 -7.73
CA LEU A 126 -0.14 12.74 -8.20
C LEU A 126 0.20 12.66 -9.69
N LYS A 127 -0.04 11.54 -10.37
CA LYS A 127 0.47 11.26 -11.73
C LYS A 127 1.98 11.50 -11.84
N SER A 128 2.71 11.25 -10.75
CA SER A 128 4.17 11.38 -10.69
C SER A 128 4.81 10.21 -11.44
N PRO A 129 5.55 10.44 -12.54
CA PRO A 129 6.26 9.38 -13.21
C PRO A 129 7.28 8.72 -12.28
N LEU A 130 7.36 7.39 -12.35
CA LEU A 130 8.39 6.59 -11.71
C LEU A 130 9.67 6.62 -12.54
N PRO A 131 10.84 6.31 -11.96
CA PRO A 131 12.12 6.25 -12.69
C PRO A 131 12.14 5.33 -13.92
N THR A 132 11.23 4.38 -14.00
CA THR A 132 11.06 3.46 -15.13
C THR A 132 10.23 4.04 -16.28
N ASP A 133 9.54 5.16 -16.06
CA ASP A 133 8.64 5.78 -17.03
C ASP A 133 9.40 6.71 -17.98
N SER A 134 8.97 6.78 -19.24
CA SER A 134 9.62 7.61 -20.26
C SER A 134 9.51 9.12 -20.01
N SER A 135 8.52 9.55 -19.22
CA SER A 135 8.31 10.95 -18.83
C SER A 135 9.06 11.37 -17.55
N PHE A 136 9.84 10.46 -16.95
CA PHE A 136 10.58 10.72 -15.72
C PHE A 136 11.65 11.82 -15.88
N CYS A 137 11.72 12.72 -14.90
CA CYS A 137 12.81 13.67 -14.79
C CYS A 137 13.14 13.96 -13.31
N TYR A 138 14.43 14.01 -12.94
CA TYR A 138 14.83 14.21 -11.55
C TYR A 138 14.33 15.51 -10.91
N TYR A 139 14.42 16.63 -11.64
CA TYR A 139 14.19 17.98 -11.10
C TYR A 139 13.08 18.77 -11.83
N LYS A 140 12.37 18.10 -12.75
CA LYS A 140 11.18 18.58 -13.44
C LYS A 140 10.18 17.43 -13.62
N ASN A 141 10.02 16.60 -12.59
CA ASN A 141 9.10 15.47 -12.64
C ASN A 141 7.67 16.02 -12.67
N PRO A 142 6.89 15.77 -13.72
CA PRO A 142 5.54 16.29 -13.80
C PRO A 142 4.66 15.67 -12.71
N TYR A 143 3.71 16.45 -12.20
CA TYR A 143 2.68 15.96 -11.29
C TYR A 143 1.41 16.78 -11.46
N ASP A 144 0.30 16.23 -11.00
CA ASP A 144 -1.00 16.87 -10.95
C ASP A 144 -1.09 17.79 -9.72
N LYS A 145 -1.00 19.11 -9.96
CA LYS A 145 -1.05 20.12 -8.90
C LYS A 145 -2.37 20.15 -8.13
N ALA A 146 -3.49 19.84 -8.80
CA ALA A 146 -4.79 19.78 -8.14
C ALA A 146 -4.88 18.55 -7.24
N ALA A 147 -4.32 17.41 -7.66
CA ALA A 147 -4.19 16.23 -6.82
C ALA A 147 -3.28 16.50 -5.61
N TYR A 148 -2.15 17.19 -5.82
CA TYR A 148 -1.26 17.57 -4.71
C TYR A 148 -1.96 18.47 -3.70
N GLN A 149 -2.70 19.49 -4.16
CA GLN A 149 -3.48 20.36 -3.27
C GLN A 149 -4.51 19.56 -2.48
N LYS A 150 -5.28 18.68 -3.16
CA LYS A 150 -6.28 17.83 -2.50
C LYS A 150 -5.67 16.94 -1.43
N LEU A 151 -4.51 16.33 -1.70
CA LEU A 151 -3.81 15.52 -0.71
C LEU A 151 -3.28 16.38 0.44
N CYS A 152 -2.80 17.59 0.18
CA CYS A 152 -2.41 18.52 1.23
C CYS A 152 -3.59 18.86 2.15
N ASP A 153 -4.77 19.13 1.57
CA ASP A 153 -5.99 19.40 2.31
C ASP A 153 -6.45 18.18 3.12
N GLU A 154 -6.37 16.98 2.52
CA GLU A 154 -6.70 15.70 3.18
C GLU A 154 -5.86 15.47 4.44
N PHE A 155 -4.56 15.78 4.40
CA PHE A 155 -3.66 15.61 5.54
C PHE A 155 -3.49 16.88 6.40
N ASN A 156 -4.25 17.93 6.11
CA ASN A 156 -4.18 19.23 6.80
C ASN A 156 -2.76 19.81 6.86
N ILE A 157 -2.07 19.83 5.72
CA ILE A 157 -0.70 20.36 5.57
C ILE A 157 -0.64 21.46 4.51
N SER A 158 0.34 22.36 4.65
CA SER A 158 0.53 23.41 3.65
C SER A 158 1.12 22.84 2.36
N PRO A 159 0.64 23.24 1.17
CA PRO A 159 1.29 22.92 -0.11
C PRO A 159 2.73 23.43 -0.23
N ASN A 160 3.10 24.44 0.58
CA ASN A 160 4.45 25.02 0.63
C ASN A 160 5.38 24.29 1.62
N THR A 161 4.95 23.15 2.14
CA THR A 161 5.75 22.34 3.06
C THR A 161 7.06 21.89 2.40
N ASP A 162 8.15 21.91 3.18
CA ASP A 162 9.47 21.51 2.71
C ASP A 162 9.66 19.98 2.77
N TRP A 163 9.55 19.34 1.61
CA TRP A 163 9.75 17.90 1.41
C TRP A 163 11.18 17.46 1.09
N ARG A 164 12.15 18.39 1.13
CA ARG A 164 13.55 18.05 0.90
C ARG A 164 14.07 17.16 2.02
N GLN A 165 14.94 16.22 1.68
CA GLN A 165 15.49 15.25 2.62
C GLN A 165 16.19 15.94 3.81
N LYS A 166 16.14 15.31 4.99
CA LYS A 166 16.57 15.91 6.27
C LYS A 166 17.88 15.33 6.84
N LEU A 167 18.54 14.40 6.12
CA LEU A 167 19.81 13.79 6.54
C LEU A 167 21.02 14.70 6.31
N GLU A 168 21.02 15.53 5.27
CA GLU A 168 22.07 16.53 5.02
C GLU A 168 21.51 17.95 5.13
N SER A 169 22.23 18.84 5.81
CA SER A 169 21.87 20.27 5.93
C SER A 169 22.50 21.13 4.83
N SER A 170 23.58 20.66 4.21
CA SER A 170 24.27 21.37 3.14
C SER A 170 23.35 21.54 1.93
N CYS A 171 23.45 22.71 1.27
CA CYS A 171 22.65 23.08 0.11
C CYS A 171 21.14 22.78 0.27
N GLN A 172 20.60 22.92 1.48
CA GLN A 172 19.20 22.63 1.81
C GLN A 172 18.78 21.19 1.43
N GLY A 173 19.67 20.22 1.64
CA GLY A 173 19.43 18.82 1.34
C GLY A 173 19.80 18.37 -0.08
N LEU A 174 20.32 19.26 -0.94
CA LEU A 174 20.76 18.90 -2.30
C LEU A 174 22.14 18.23 -2.34
N GLY A 175 22.89 18.27 -1.24
CA GLY A 175 24.27 17.76 -1.15
C GLY A 175 25.23 18.84 -0.67
N SER A 176 26.52 18.63 -0.89
CA SER A 176 27.55 19.62 -0.61
C SER A 176 28.14 20.21 -1.88
N PHE A 177 28.48 21.49 -1.78
CA PHE A 177 29.10 22.24 -2.85
C PHE A 177 30.61 22.01 -2.88
N GLU A 178 31.08 21.41 -3.97
CA GLU A 178 32.49 21.27 -4.28
C GLU A 178 32.87 22.28 -5.37
N GLN A 179 33.76 23.20 -5.00
CA GLN A 179 34.37 24.14 -5.93
C GLN A 179 35.79 23.66 -6.27
N TYR A 180 36.04 23.43 -7.54
CA TYR A 180 37.40 23.30 -8.05
C TYR A 180 37.99 24.70 -8.25
N TYR A 181 39.19 25.00 -7.69
CA TYR A 181 40.36 25.54 -8.44
C TYR A 181 41.51 26.10 -7.59
N LYS A 182 42.74 25.66 -7.88
CA LYS A 182 43.94 26.46 -8.27
C LYS A 182 45.01 25.55 -8.94
N PRO A 183 45.98 26.09 -9.72
CA PRO A 183 47.06 25.32 -10.37
C PRO A 183 47.98 24.50 -9.44
N ASN A 184 47.85 24.69 -8.12
CA ASN A 184 48.70 24.14 -7.06
C ASN A 184 48.00 23.09 -6.17
N GLY A 185 46.82 22.58 -6.56
CA GLY A 185 46.24 21.34 -6.01
C GLY A 185 45.48 21.43 -4.68
N GLU A 186 45.22 22.62 -4.13
CA GLU A 186 44.45 22.77 -2.89
C GLU A 186 42.93 22.81 -3.11
N TYR A 187 42.18 21.99 -2.35
CA TYR A 187 40.72 21.96 -2.31
C TYR A 187 40.16 22.97 -1.29
N ARG A 188 39.06 23.67 -1.64
CA ARG A 188 38.26 24.45 -0.68
C ARG A 188 36.78 24.08 -0.78
N GLN A 189 36.26 23.35 0.21
CA GLN A 189 34.83 23.26 0.46
C GLN A 189 34.31 24.60 1.01
N ARG A 190 33.20 25.12 0.48
CA ARG A 190 32.51 26.27 1.06
C ARG A 190 31.01 26.00 1.18
N ASN A 191 30.51 26.03 2.40
CA ASN A 191 29.08 26.05 2.69
C ASN A 191 28.49 27.42 2.30
N LYS A 192 28.09 27.60 1.04
CA LYS A 192 27.41 28.82 0.60
C LYS A 192 25.91 28.73 0.88
N SER A 193 25.43 29.47 1.87
CA SER A 193 24.00 29.65 2.14
C SER A 193 23.25 30.48 1.07
N LYS A 194 23.97 31.23 0.23
CA LYS A 194 23.42 32.12 -0.81
C LYS A 194 23.39 31.52 -2.23
N GLY A 195 23.59 30.21 -2.33
CA GLY A 195 23.64 29.48 -3.60
C GLY A 195 24.96 29.65 -4.37
N PRO A 196 25.30 28.68 -5.23
CA PRO A 196 26.50 28.76 -6.03
C PRO A 196 26.28 29.63 -7.27
N PHE A 197 27.26 30.48 -7.58
CA PHE A 197 27.48 30.90 -8.95
C PHE A 197 28.26 29.76 -9.60
N PHE A 198 27.59 28.84 -10.29
CA PHE A 198 28.27 27.72 -10.94
C PHE A 198 29.26 28.26 -11.99
N SER A 199 30.55 28.05 -11.75
CA SER A 199 31.62 28.07 -12.75
C SER A 199 31.74 26.70 -13.41
N THR A 200 32.58 26.56 -14.44
CA THR A 200 32.74 25.33 -15.23
C THR A 200 33.16 24.09 -14.43
N HIS A 201 33.64 24.25 -13.20
CA HIS A 201 34.11 23.14 -12.36
C HIS A 201 33.37 23.02 -11.03
N ASP A 202 32.29 23.78 -10.84
CA ASP A 202 31.51 23.73 -9.63
C ASP A 202 30.49 22.57 -9.70
N THR A 203 30.40 21.79 -8.64
CA THR A 203 29.49 20.64 -8.55
C THR A 203 28.81 20.60 -7.19
N ILE A 204 27.52 20.26 -7.14
CA ILE A 204 26.86 19.79 -5.91
C ILE A 204 26.70 18.28 -6.01
N LYS A 205 27.17 17.56 -4.99
CA LYS A 205 26.98 16.12 -4.89
C LYS A 205 26.78 15.72 -3.43
N HIS A 206 26.17 14.57 -3.19
CA HIS A 206 26.00 14.04 -1.83
C HIS A 206 27.35 13.56 -1.27
N GLU A 207 27.63 13.87 0.00
CA GLU A 207 28.88 13.48 0.67
C GLU A 207 28.81 12.07 1.26
N LYS A 208 27.59 11.61 1.53
CA LYS A 208 27.28 10.27 2.01
C LYS A 208 26.20 9.64 1.15
N ASP A 209 26.03 8.33 1.29
CA ASP A 209 24.87 7.65 0.75
C ASP A 209 23.60 8.19 1.42
N ILE A 210 22.72 8.77 0.61
CA ILE A 210 21.41 9.28 1.07
C ILE A 210 20.26 8.42 0.56
N SER A 211 20.51 7.22 0.05
CA SER A 211 19.50 6.30 -0.48
C SER A 211 18.37 6.00 0.50
N MET A 212 18.61 6.18 1.80
CA MET A 212 17.65 5.97 2.89
C MET A 212 17.10 7.26 3.50
N ALA A 213 17.40 8.44 2.96
CA ALA A 213 16.98 9.71 3.56
C ALA A 213 15.45 9.91 3.58
N TRP A 214 14.72 9.23 2.70
CA TRP A 214 13.25 9.21 2.73
C TRP A 214 12.69 8.63 4.03
N THR A 215 13.43 7.74 4.71
CA THR A 215 12.99 7.17 6.00
C THR A 215 12.90 8.20 7.12
N THR A 216 13.55 9.37 6.95
CA THR A 216 13.43 10.50 7.89
C THR A 216 12.05 11.17 7.87
N PHE A 217 11.15 10.73 6.99
CA PHE A 217 9.74 11.13 6.96
C PHE A 217 8.82 10.13 7.69
N ILE A 218 9.37 9.10 8.31
CA ILE A 218 8.65 8.11 9.12
C ILE A 218 8.91 8.36 10.61
N LEU A 219 7.84 8.59 11.38
CA LEU A 219 7.89 8.71 12.83
C LEU A 219 8.58 7.51 13.50
N ASP A 220 9.38 7.78 14.53
CA ASP A 220 9.92 6.75 15.42
C ASP A 220 8.75 6.05 16.15
N ASN A 221 7.88 6.85 16.76
CA ASN A 221 6.76 6.42 17.57
C ASN A 221 5.51 7.25 17.21
N GLY A 222 4.35 6.61 17.17
CA GLY A 222 3.07 7.26 16.93
C GLY A 222 2.38 7.64 18.24
N ASN A 223 1.52 8.65 18.20
CA ASN A 223 0.62 9.09 19.27
C ASN A 223 -0.86 8.80 18.94
N GLY A 224 -1.09 7.82 18.06
CA GLY A 224 -2.40 7.47 17.50
C GLY A 224 -2.53 7.79 16.02
N PHE A 225 -3.57 7.25 15.40
CA PHE A 225 -3.89 7.50 13.99
C PHE A 225 -4.57 8.85 13.82
N THR A 226 -4.26 9.53 12.72
CA THR A 226 -5.01 10.70 12.25
C THR A 226 -6.33 10.25 11.61
N GLN A 227 -7.21 11.20 11.29
CA GLN A 227 -8.47 10.88 10.59
C GLN A 227 -8.18 10.30 9.20
N SER A 228 -7.35 10.98 8.42
CA SER A 228 -6.90 10.53 7.08
C SER A 228 -6.17 9.20 7.19
N GLY A 229 -5.42 8.98 8.28
CA GLY A 229 -4.79 7.71 8.61
C GLY A 229 -5.78 6.57 8.75
N VAL A 230 -6.83 6.74 9.54
CA VAL A 230 -7.89 5.73 9.69
C VAL A 230 -8.51 5.37 8.34
N GLU A 231 -8.79 6.36 7.49
CA GLU A 231 -9.37 6.15 6.17
C GLU A 231 -8.43 5.35 5.24
N ARG A 232 -7.16 5.78 5.12
CA ARG A 232 -6.15 5.11 4.26
C ARG A 232 -5.74 3.73 4.78
N ILE A 233 -5.69 3.54 6.10
CA ILE A 233 -5.43 2.23 6.71
C ILE A 233 -6.61 1.29 6.47
N ASN A 234 -7.86 1.74 6.67
CA ASN A 234 -9.05 0.93 6.39
C ASN A 234 -9.17 0.55 4.91
N GLU A 235 -8.80 1.46 3.99
CA GLU A 235 -8.66 1.11 2.58
C GLU A 235 -7.63 -0.01 2.39
N SER A 236 -6.46 0.13 2.99
CA SER A 236 -5.39 -0.87 2.90
C SER A 236 -5.81 -2.23 3.46
N ILE A 237 -6.58 -2.28 4.55
CA ILE A 237 -7.11 -3.54 5.13
C ILE A 237 -8.02 -4.23 4.12
N LYS A 238 -8.94 -3.49 3.49
CA LYS A 238 -9.82 -4.05 2.45
C LYS A 238 -9.01 -4.66 1.32
N ILE A 239 -8.04 -3.91 0.80
CA ILE A 239 -7.23 -4.35 -0.34
C ILE A 239 -6.32 -5.52 0.03
N TYR A 240 -5.73 -5.52 1.22
CA TYR A 240 -4.86 -6.61 1.68
C TYR A 240 -5.62 -7.95 1.73
N VAL A 241 -6.79 -7.94 2.36
CA VAL A 241 -7.66 -9.12 2.49
C VAL A 241 -8.20 -9.56 1.12
N TRP A 242 -8.71 -8.61 0.33
CA TRP A 242 -9.23 -8.91 -1.01
C TRP A 242 -8.14 -9.47 -1.93
N ALA A 243 -6.94 -8.88 -1.93
CA ALA A 243 -5.87 -9.35 -2.80
C ALA A 243 -5.44 -10.78 -2.43
N LEU A 244 -5.34 -11.11 -1.14
CA LEU A 244 -4.93 -12.44 -0.67
C LEU A 244 -5.96 -13.52 -0.93
N LEU A 245 -7.20 -13.30 -0.49
CA LEU A 245 -8.26 -14.29 -0.63
C LEU A 245 -8.82 -14.33 -2.05
N GLY A 246 -8.92 -13.16 -2.70
CA GLY A 246 -9.35 -13.04 -4.08
C GLY A 246 -8.40 -13.76 -5.05
N ALA A 247 -7.08 -13.65 -4.84
CA ALA A 247 -6.11 -14.38 -5.64
C ALA A 247 -6.28 -15.91 -5.56
N GLN A 248 -6.55 -16.43 -4.36
CA GLN A 248 -6.81 -17.85 -4.16
C GLN A 248 -8.13 -18.28 -4.81
N SER A 249 -9.17 -17.46 -4.69
CA SER A 249 -10.46 -17.71 -5.33
C SER A 249 -10.37 -17.70 -6.86
N GLN A 250 -9.64 -16.77 -7.43
CA GLN A 250 -9.47 -16.61 -8.89
C GLN A 250 -8.68 -17.77 -9.50
N THR A 251 -7.61 -18.20 -8.82
CA THR A 251 -6.76 -19.31 -9.25
C THR A 251 -7.26 -20.68 -8.80
N LYS A 252 -8.33 -20.71 -7.98
CA LYS A 252 -8.89 -21.92 -7.34
C LYS A 252 -7.83 -22.74 -6.60
N THR A 253 -6.84 -22.06 -6.05
CA THR A 253 -5.66 -22.67 -5.44
C THR A 253 -5.31 -21.94 -4.17
N GLU A 254 -5.01 -22.70 -3.12
CA GLU A 254 -4.52 -22.17 -1.86
C GLU A 254 -3.13 -21.55 -2.05
N ILE A 255 -2.91 -20.36 -1.49
CA ILE A 255 -1.72 -19.54 -1.79
C ILE A 255 -0.40 -20.15 -1.29
N LEU A 256 -0.47 -21.05 -0.31
CA LEU A 256 0.67 -21.76 0.25
C LEU A 256 0.83 -23.18 -0.29
N LYS A 257 -0.06 -23.63 -1.18
CA LYS A 257 -0.03 -25.01 -1.68
C LYS A 257 1.26 -25.29 -2.43
N VAL A 258 1.99 -26.31 -1.99
CA VAL A 258 3.22 -26.74 -2.64
C VAL A 258 2.93 -27.13 -4.10
N GLY A 259 3.72 -26.59 -5.03
CA GLY A 259 3.63 -26.85 -6.46
C GLY A 259 2.67 -25.94 -7.23
N THR A 260 1.52 -25.56 -6.66
CA THR A 260 0.48 -24.77 -7.37
C THR A 260 0.17 -23.40 -6.78
N GLY A 261 0.58 -23.12 -5.54
CA GLY A 261 0.33 -21.83 -4.87
C GLY A 261 1.01 -20.63 -5.53
N PHE A 262 2.03 -20.87 -6.37
CA PHE A 262 2.73 -19.81 -7.10
C PHE A 262 1.81 -18.98 -8.01
N ASP A 263 0.82 -19.61 -8.64
CA ASP A 263 -0.14 -18.88 -9.48
C ASP A 263 -1.01 -17.94 -8.63
N ALA A 264 -1.43 -18.37 -7.44
CA ALA A 264 -2.15 -17.51 -6.50
C ALA A 264 -1.25 -16.37 -5.98
N GLN A 265 0.03 -16.62 -5.73
CA GLN A 265 0.98 -15.58 -5.30
C GLN A 265 1.21 -14.53 -6.40
N LYS A 266 1.31 -14.95 -7.66
CA LYS A 266 1.34 -14.04 -8.82
C LYS A 266 0.04 -13.25 -8.96
N GLN A 267 -1.10 -13.91 -8.80
CA GLN A 267 -2.40 -13.25 -8.86
C GLN A 267 -2.59 -12.24 -7.73
N PHE A 268 -2.06 -12.50 -6.52
CA PHE A 268 -2.02 -11.53 -5.43
C PHE A 268 -1.31 -10.24 -5.88
N LEU A 269 -0.11 -10.38 -6.44
CA LEU A 269 0.64 -9.22 -6.92
C LEU A 269 -0.10 -8.48 -8.04
N ALA A 270 -0.68 -9.20 -9.00
CA ALA A 270 -1.49 -8.63 -10.07
C ALA A 270 -2.68 -7.83 -9.51
N ASN A 271 -3.44 -8.41 -8.57
CA ASN A 271 -4.57 -7.76 -7.91
C ASN A 271 -4.15 -6.44 -7.24
N VAL A 272 -3.01 -6.42 -6.53
CA VAL A 272 -2.50 -5.20 -5.91
C VAL A 272 -2.12 -4.15 -6.95
N GLN A 273 -1.43 -4.53 -8.02
CA GLN A 273 -1.05 -3.62 -9.11
C GLN A 273 -2.28 -3.07 -9.84
N ASP A 274 -3.30 -3.88 -10.07
CA ASP A 274 -4.55 -3.47 -10.72
C ASP A 274 -5.27 -2.41 -9.89
N VAL A 275 -5.36 -2.61 -8.56
CA VAL A 275 -5.94 -1.62 -7.66
C VAL A 275 -5.10 -0.34 -7.59
N ILE A 276 -3.77 -0.45 -7.57
CA ILE A 276 -2.89 0.73 -7.61
C ILE A 276 -3.16 1.56 -8.87
N ASN A 277 -3.37 0.90 -10.01
CA ASN A 277 -3.56 1.57 -11.30
C ASN A 277 -5.01 2.01 -11.57
N SER A 278 -5.98 1.51 -10.80
CA SER A 278 -7.40 1.83 -10.97
C SER A 278 -7.80 3.12 -10.26
N PRO A 279 -8.85 3.80 -10.74
CA PRO A 279 -9.48 4.89 -9.98
C PRO A 279 -10.07 4.36 -8.66
N ILE A 280 -10.17 5.23 -7.65
CA ILE A 280 -10.80 4.87 -6.37
C ILE A 280 -12.29 4.64 -6.60
N ASP A 281 -12.73 3.42 -6.33
CA ASP A 281 -14.14 3.02 -6.35
C ASP A 281 -14.47 2.33 -5.03
N LEU A 282 -14.83 3.14 -4.03
CA LEU A 282 -15.15 2.66 -2.68
C LEU A 282 -16.28 1.62 -2.67
N PRO A 283 -17.43 1.82 -3.37
CA PRO A 283 -18.46 0.80 -3.47
C PRO A 283 -17.95 -0.55 -3.98
N THR A 284 -17.18 -0.56 -5.06
CA THR A 284 -16.63 -1.81 -5.62
C THR A 284 -15.63 -2.44 -4.66
N GLN A 285 -14.75 -1.66 -4.03
CA GLN A 285 -13.81 -2.19 -3.04
C GLN A 285 -14.53 -2.81 -1.83
N ILE A 286 -15.61 -2.19 -1.34
CA ILE A 286 -16.42 -2.72 -0.24
C ILE A 286 -17.09 -4.03 -0.67
N SER A 287 -17.75 -4.04 -1.83
CA SER A 287 -18.40 -5.23 -2.38
C SER A 287 -17.40 -6.37 -2.57
N ASN A 288 -16.23 -6.08 -3.14
CA ASN A 288 -15.16 -7.05 -3.35
C ASN A 288 -14.66 -7.66 -2.04
N TYR A 289 -14.47 -6.83 -1.01
CA TYR A 289 -14.05 -7.26 0.31
C TYR A 289 -15.11 -8.17 0.98
N GLU A 290 -16.38 -7.73 1.03
CA GLU A 290 -17.47 -8.52 1.61
C GLU A 290 -17.69 -9.85 0.87
N ASN A 291 -17.61 -9.83 -0.47
CA ASN A 291 -17.69 -11.03 -1.29
C ASN A 291 -16.57 -12.01 -0.98
N VAL A 292 -15.33 -11.53 -0.90
CA VAL A 292 -14.17 -12.37 -0.60
C VAL A 292 -14.33 -13.05 0.77
N LEU A 293 -14.76 -12.32 1.80
CA LEU A 293 -14.98 -12.88 3.13
C LEU A 293 -16.04 -13.98 3.12
N LYS A 294 -17.12 -13.77 2.38
CA LYS A 294 -18.19 -14.75 2.20
C LYS A 294 -17.69 -16.06 1.59
N TYR A 295 -16.85 -15.98 0.56
CA TYR A 295 -16.38 -17.15 -0.17
C TYR A 295 -15.21 -17.85 0.53
N ALA A 296 -14.36 -17.10 1.23
CA ALA A 296 -13.20 -17.64 1.90
C ALA A 296 -13.50 -18.30 3.26
N ARG A 297 -14.69 -18.02 3.84
CA ARG A 297 -15.10 -18.49 5.17
C ARG A 297 -14.15 -18.05 6.30
N SER A 298 -13.39 -16.99 6.07
CA SER A 298 -12.33 -16.57 6.97
C SER A 298 -12.90 -15.72 8.12
N LYS A 299 -12.70 -16.21 9.34
CA LYS A 299 -13.18 -15.60 10.59
C LYS A 299 -12.61 -14.21 10.73
N VAL A 300 -13.45 -13.18 10.70
CA VAL A 300 -13.02 -11.80 10.94
C VAL A 300 -12.82 -11.61 12.45
N ASP A 301 -11.60 -11.86 12.91
CA ASP A 301 -11.21 -11.91 14.33
C ASP A 301 -9.86 -11.24 14.62
N TYR A 302 -9.27 -10.56 13.64
CA TYR A 302 -7.99 -9.90 13.79
C TYR A 302 -8.11 -8.38 13.77
N ALA A 303 -7.61 -7.71 14.81
CA ALA A 303 -7.61 -6.26 14.93
C ALA A 303 -6.21 -5.69 14.72
N TYR A 304 -6.04 -4.84 13.70
CA TYR A 304 -4.81 -4.06 13.51
C TYR A 304 -4.76 -2.80 14.38
N GLY A 305 -5.92 -2.33 14.85
CA GLY A 305 -6.05 -1.14 15.68
C GLY A 305 -7.52 -0.88 16.01
N LEU A 306 -7.78 -0.17 17.11
CA LEU A 306 -9.11 0.26 17.51
C LEU A 306 -9.62 1.35 16.55
N GLY A 307 -10.89 1.25 16.18
CA GLY A 307 -11.53 2.09 15.17
C GLY A 307 -11.20 1.70 13.72
N LEU A 308 -10.37 0.68 13.52
CA LEU A 308 -10.06 0.15 12.19
C LEU A 308 -10.94 -1.05 11.85
N TYR A 309 -11.04 -1.35 10.56
CA TYR A 309 -11.64 -2.57 10.07
C TYR A 309 -10.84 -3.78 10.57
N MET A 310 -11.55 -4.84 10.95
CA MET A 310 -10.93 -6.10 11.31
C MET A 310 -10.63 -6.90 10.05
N SER A 311 -9.69 -7.83 10.12
CA SER A 311 -9.45 -8.82 9.07
C SER A 311 -9.57 -10.23 9.62
N PRO A 312 -9.50 -11.24 8.75
CA PRO A 312 -9.24 -12.57 9.21
C PRO A 312 -7.83 -12.74 9.77
N SER A 313 -7.72 -13.53 10.84
CA SER A 313 -6.43 -13.99 11.37
C SER A 313 -5.81 -15.11 10.56
N ASP A 314 -6.63 -15.81 9.76
CA ASP A 314 -6.24 -16.83 8.80
C ASP A 314 -6.87 -16.57 7.42
N MET A 315 -6.01 -16.20 6.47
CA MET A 315 -6.36 -15.89 5.08
C MET A 315 -5.95 -17.00 4.11
N VAL A 316 -5.88 -18.25 4.58
CA VAL A 316 -5.78 -19.44 3.74
C VAL A 316 -7.19 -19.84 3.26
N LEU A 317 -7.38 -20.04 1.95
CA LEU A 317 -8.70 -20.34 1.39
C LEU A 317 -9.21 -21.72 1.87
N GLN A 318 -10.35 -21.73 2.56
CA GLN A 318 -11.06 -22.97 2.92
C GLN A 318 -12.22 -23.21 1.93
N ILE A 319 -12.14 -24.24 1.09
CA ILE A 319 -13.12 -24.48 0.02
C ILE A 319 -14.48 -24.99 0.57
N GLY A 320 -15.57 -24.27 0.27
CA GLY A 320 -16.99 -24.69 0.42
C GLY A 320 -17.97 -23.50 0.66
N SER A 321 -19.29 -23.71 0.77
CA SER A 321 -20.28 -22.68 1.19
C SER A 321 -20.71 -22.84 2.66
N ILE A 322 -20.61 -21.80 3.51
CA ILE A 322 -21.30 -21.78 4.83
C ILE A 322 -22.56 -20.95 4.65
N VAL A 323 -23.70 -21.52 5.02
CA VAL A 323 -24.98 -20.80 5.09
C VAL A 323 -25.01 -20.02 6.40
N GLY A 324 -25.21 -18.69 6.35
CA GLY A 324 -25.40 -17.86 7.55
C GLY A 324 -24.13 -17.19 8.12
N TYR A 325 -23.05 -17.13 7.34
CA TYR A 325 -21.81 -16.44 7.72
C TYR A 325 -21.97 -14.91 7.71
N ASN A 326 -21.36 -14.21 8.69
CA ASN A 326 -21.43 -12.75 8.77
C ASN A 326 -20.39 -12.12 7.83
N ASN A 327 -20.85 -11.64 6.67
CA ASN A 327 -20.01 -11.05 5.63
C ASN A 327 -19.84 -9.53 5.79
N LYS A 328 -20.16 -8.98 6.96
CA LYS A 328 -20.17 -7.53 7.17
C LYS A 328 -18.80 -7.07 7.63
N ILE A 329 -18.45 -5.84 7.22
CA ILE A 329 -17.34 -5.10 7.80
C ILE A 329 -17.52 -5.05 9.32
N ILE A 330 -16.48 -5.45 10.06
CA ILE A 330 -16.41 -5.35 11.52
C ILE A 330 -15.37 -4.31 11.87
N ILE A 331 -15.71 -3.39 12.75
CA ILE A 331 -14.80 -2.36 13.26
C ILE A 331 -14.36 -2.79 14.66
N ALA A 332 -13.06 -2.76 14.93
CA ALA A 332 -12.54 -3.06 16.26
C ALA A 332 -12.92 -1.92 17.23
N THR A 333 -13.54 -2.28 18.35
CA THR A 333 -13.95 -1.38 19.43
C THR A 333 -13.07 -1.58 20.65
N GLU A 334 -13.24 -0.77 21.70
CA GLU A 334 -12.48 -0.86 22.96
C GLU A 334 -12.65 -2.21 23.68
N ASN A 335 -13.65 -3.01 23.31
CA ASN A 335 -13.85 -4.36 23.85
C ASN A 335 -12.97 -5.43 23.18
N GLN A 336 -12.26 -5.09 22.09
CA GLN A 336 -11.37 -6.00 21.39
C GLN A 336 -9.91 -5.71 21.73
N THR A 337 -9.09 -6.77 21.77
CA THR A 337 -7.64 -6.64 21.91
C THR A 337 -6.97 -6.50 20.55
N LEU A 338 -5.82 -5.83 20.50
CA LEU A 338 -4.96 -5.84 19.31
C LEU A 338 -4.56 -7.29 18.98
N GLY A 339 -4.60 -7.65 17.70
CA GLY A 339 -4.32 -8.99 17.24
C GLY A 339 -5.55 -9.91 17.24
N LEU A 340 -5.34 -11.17 17.61
CA LEU A 340 -6.36 -12.23 17.56
C LEU A 340 -7.41 -12.04 18.67
N ASN A 341 -8.69 -12.15 18.28
CA ASN A 341 -9.86 -12.07 19.16
C ASN A 341 -10.68 -13.35 19.01
N ASP A 342 -10.32 -14.39 19.77
CA ASP A 342 -10.87 -15.74 19.62
C ASP A 342 -12.38 -15.83 19.83
N ASP A 343 -12.98 -14.91 20.58
CA ASP A 343 -14.41 -14.98 20.94
C ASP A 343 -15.36 -14.39 19.90
N LEU A 344 -14.85 -13.74 18.85
CA LEU A 344 -15.67 -13.11 17.81
C LEU A 344 -16.10 -14.10 16.73
N ASN A 345 -17.32 -14.00 16.19
CA ASN A 345 -17.78 -14.81 15.05
C ASN A 345 -17.71 -16.35 15.24
N ASN A 346 -17.75 -16.86 16.49
CA ASN A 346 -17.66 -18.28 16.86
C ASN A 346 -18.91 -19.14 16.58
N LYS A 347 -19.70 -18.85 15.53
CA LYS A 347 -20.78 -19.77 15.18
C LYS A 347 -20.18 -21.05 14.59
N ASN A 348 -20.14 -22.11 15.40
CA ASN A 348 -19.88 -23.47 14.96
C ASN A 348 -20.88 -23.85 13.87
N PHE A 349 -20.38 -24.30 12.73
CA PHE A 349 -21.20 -24.96 11.72
C PHE A 349 -20.54 -26.27 11.34
N ASP A 350 -21.34 -27.33 11.35
CA ASP A 350 -20.88 -28.69 11.04
C ASP A 350 -20.26 -28.75 9.64
N HIS A 351 -19.16 -29.50 9.53
CA HIS A 351 -18.54 -29.84 8.26
C HIS A 351 -19.54 -30.64 7.40
N VAL A 352 -19.99 -30.05 6.29
CA VAL A 352 -20.67 -30.82 5.25
C VAL A 352 -19.59 -31.30 4.28
N ASP A 353 -19.18 -32.56 4.44
CA ASP A 353 -18.28 -33.23 3.49
C ASP A 353 -18.91 -33.25 2.10
N PHE A 354 -18.19 -32.73 1.11
CA PHE A 354 -18.57 -32.85 -0.29
C PHE A 354 -18.29 -34.28 -0.75
N LYS A 355 -19.32 -35.12 -0.80
CA LYS A 355 -19.29 -36.32 -1.65
C LYS A 355 -19.37 -35.86 -3.11
N PRO A 356 -18.37 -36.15 -3.96
CA PRO A 356 -18.46 -35.87 -5.38
C PRO A 356 -19.73 -36.52 -5.94
N LYS A 357 -20.59 -35.74 -6.59
CA LYS A 357 -21.67 -36.32 -7.38
C LYS A 357 -21.02 -37.14 -8.50
N GLU A 358 -21.37 -38.42 -8.56
CA GLU A 358 -20.99 -39.30 -9.67
C GLU A 358 -21.32 -38.61 -11.01
N PRO A 359 -20.45 -38.74 -12.02
CA PRO A 359 -20.68 -38.13 -13.31
C PRO A 359 -21.98 -38.66 -13.92
N VAL A 360 -22.91 -37.73 -14.21
CA VAL A 360 -24.14 -38.04 -14.93
C VAL A 360 -23.76 -38.52 -16.33
N LYS A 361 -24.13 -39.77 -16.65
CA LYS A 361 -23.94 -40.33 -18.00
C LYS A 361 -24.62 -39.42 -19.04
N PRO A 362 -24.01 -39.19 -20.22
CA PRO A 362 -24.62 -38.37 -21.27
C PRO A 362 -26.00 -38.90 -21.64
N GLN A 363 -27.03 -38.04 -21.61
CA GLN A 363 -28.35 -38.36 -22.12
C GLN A 363 -28.30 -38.41 -23.66
N GLU A 364 -28.88 -39.46 -24.24
CA GLU A 364 -29.00 -39.61 -25.69
C GLU A 364 -29.84 -38.49 -26.32
N PRO A 365 -29.57 -38.09 -27.58
CA PRO A 365 -30.29 -37.00 -28.24
C PRO A 365 -31.77 -37.36 -28.46
N ILE A 366 -32.66 -36.45 -28.07
CA ILE A 366 -34.11 -36.56 -28.26
C ILE A 366 -34.44 -36.48 -29.76
N LYS A 367 -35.11 -37.51 -30.31
CA LYS A 367 -35.66 -37.50 -31.67
C LYS A 367 -36.86 -36.54 -31.77
N PRO A 368 -36.99 -35.75 -32.84
CA PRO A 368 -38.13 -34.83 -33.00
C PRO A 368 -39.43 -35.59 -33.30
N GLU A 369 -40.47 -35.30 -32.52
CA GLU A 369 -41.84 -35.81 -32.70
C GLU A 369 -42.58 -35.05 -33.82
N LYS A 370 -43.33 -35.78 -34.67
CA LYS A 370 -44.18 -35.20 -35.72
C LYS A 370 -45.43 -34.51 -35.12
N PRO A 371 -45.92 -33.40 -35.70
CA PRO A 371 -47.12 -32.72 -35.20
C PRO A 371 -48.37 -33.58 -35.41
N LYS A 372 -49.27 -33.61 -34.41
CA LYS A 372 -50.60 -34.25 -34.49
C LYS A 372 -51.63 -33.26 -35.05
N GLU A 373 -52.42 -33.71 -36.03
CA GLU A 373 -53.54 -32.95 -36.60
C GLU A 373 -54.70 -32.74 -35.59
N PRO A 374 -55.47 -31.64 -35.68
CA PRO A 374 -56.56 -31.33 -34.75
C PRO A 374 -57.84 -32.12 -35.09
N LYS A 375 -58.51 -32.64 -34.06
CA LYS A 375 -59.85 -33.24 -34.16
C LYS A 375 -60.92 -32.16 -34.08
N ILE A 376 -61.90 -32.22 -34.99
CA ILE A 376 -63.12 -31.39 -35.00
C ILE A 376 -64.23 -32.21 -34.35
N ASP A 377 -64.90 -31.67 -33.33
CA ASP A 377 -66.05 -32.30 -32.68
C ASP A 377 -67.38 -31.99 -33.41
N PRO A 378 -68.35 -32.92 -33.46
CA PRO A 378 -69.61 -32.70 -34.16
C PRO A 378 -70.64 -31.91 -33.34
N ILE A 379 -71.30 -30.97 -34.01
CA ILE A 379 -72.41 -30.15 -33.52
C ILE A 379 -73.68 -31.01 -33.37
N LYS A 380 -74.29 -31.02 -32.18
CA LYS A 380 -75.68 -31.50 -32.01
C LYS A 380 -76.67 -30.38 -32.35
N LYS A 381 -77.57 -30.64 -33.30
CA LYS A 381 -78.85 -29.93 -33.48
C LYS A 381 -79.97 -30.96 -33.36
N ASN A 382 -80.93 -30.64 -32.48
CA ASN A 382 -82.26 -31.21 -32.19
C ASN A 382 -82.56 -32.67 -32.58
#